data_AF-A0A7W8JTQ0-F1
#
_entry.id   AF-A0A7W8JTQ0-F1
#
_cell.length_a   1.000
_cell.length_b   1.000
_cell.length_c   1.000
_cell.angle_alpha   90.00
_cell.angle_beta   90.00
_cell.angle_gamma   90.00
#
_symmetry.space_group_name_H-M   'P 1'
#
loop_
_entity.id
_entity.type
_entity.pdbx_description
1 polymer ?
#
loop_
_entity_poly.entity_id
_entity_poly.type
_entity_poly.pdbx_seq_one_letter_code
_entity_poly.pdbx_strand_id
1 'polypeptide(L)' 'MPKKERKRLQVVISDEQDALLTRTAYELSSPERLISKSEVVRLAIEKIARELGEGQLTGHIEEYRAILGNEGSEEED' A
#
# COMPACT_ATOMS: atom_id res chain seq x y z
N MET A 1 1.20 26.21 15.47
CA MET A 1 1.54 24.82 15.11
C MET A 1 2.13 24.82 13.71
N PRO A 2 3.33 24.25 13.49
CA PRO A 2 3.91 24.20 12.15
C PRO A 2 2.95 23.42 11.23
N LYS A 3 2.56 24.03 10.11
CA LYS A 3 1.69 23.38 9.13
C LYS A 3 2.44 22.14 8.65
N LYS A 4 1.92 20.94 8.96
CA LYS A 4 2.46 19.69 8.41
C LYS A 4 2.46 19.81 6.89
N GLU A 5 3.64 19.89 6.29
CA GLU A 5 3.76 19.92 4.83
C GLU A 5 3.17 18.63 4.26
N ARG A 6 2.20 18.78 3.36
CA ARG A 6 1.60 17.65 2.65
C ARG A 6 2.42 17.39 1.38
N LYS A 7 2.98 16.20 1.26
CA LYS A 7 3.64 15.73 0.03
C LYS A 7 2.60 15.07 -0.89
N ARG A 8 2.69 15.33 -2.19
CA ARG A 8 1.88 14.65 -3.21
C ARG A 8 2.65 13.44 -3.71
N LEU A 9 2.00 12.28 -3.75
CA LEU A 9 2.54 11.04 -4.28
C LEU A 9 1.76 10.67 -5.56
N GLN A 10 2.48 10.37 -6.64
CA GLN A 10 1.92 9.83 -7.88
C GLN A 10 2.52 8.45 -8.08
N VAL A 11 1.66 7.45 -8.28
CA VAL A 11 2.03 6.05 -8.46
C VAL A 11 1.20 5.52 -9.62
N VAL A 12 1.84 4.77 -10.51
CA VAL A 12 1.16 3.98 -11.54
C VAL A 12 0.89 2.61 -10.92
N ILE A 13 -0.35 2.13 -11.04
CA ILE A 13 -0.80 0.86 -10.50
C ILE A 13 -1.55 0.10 -11.60
N SER A 14 -1.54 -1.22 -11.53
CA SER A 14 -2.33 -2.06 -12.43
C SER A 14 -3.83 -2.02 -12.10
N ASP A 15 -4.67 -2.47 -13.04
CA ASP A 15 -6.11 -2.61 -12.81
C ASP A 15 -6.40 -3.56 -11.64
N GLU A 16 -5.61 -4.62 -11.48
CA GLU A 16 -5.72 -5.56 -10.37
C GLU A 16 -5.41 -4.89 -9.02
N GLN A 17 -4.36 -4.06 -8.98
CA GLN A 17 -4.02 -3.29 -7.79
C GLN A 17 -5.10 -2.26 -7.43
N ASP A 18 -5.72 -1.60 -8.41
CA ASP A 18 -6.85 -0.68 -8.15
C ASP A 18 -8.08 -1.44 -7.63
N ALA A 19 -8.36 -2.64 -8.17
CA ALA A 19 -9.43 -3.50 -7.69
C ALA A 19 -9.20 -3.93 -6.23
N LEU A 20 -7.96 -4.33 -5.90
CA LEU A 20 -7.55 -4.65 -4.52
C LEU A 20 -7.74 -3.44 -3.60
N LEU A 21 -7.27 -2.25 -3.98
CA LEU A 21 -7.46 -1.02 -3.20
C LEU A 21 -8.95 -0.72 -2.97
N THR A 22 -9.79 -0.88 -4.00
CA THR A 22 -11.24 -0.68 -3.91
C THR A 22 -11.86 -1.64 -2.90
N ARG A 23 -11.54 -2.93 -3.02
CA ARG A 23 -12.07 -3.97 -2.15
C ARG A 23 -11.64 -3.75 -0.70
N THR A 24 -10.36 -3.52 -0.45
CA THR A 24 -9.85 -3.28 0.90
C THR A 24 -10.45 -2.01 1.52
N ALA A 25 -10.65 -0.94 0.74
CA ALA A 25 -11.31 0.26 1.23
C ALA A 25 -12.75 -0.03 1.69
N TYR A 26 -13.50 -0.84 0.94
CA TYR A 26 -14.85 -1.26 1.31
C TYR A 26 -14.86 -2.15 2.56
N GLU A 27 -13.98 -3.15 2.64
CA GLU A 27 -13.88 -4.07 3.78
C GLU A 27 -13.49 -3.37 5.10
N LEU A 28 -12.62 -2.35 5.02
CA LEU A 28 -12.23 -1.53 6.17
C LEU A 28 -13.25 -0.44 6.52
N SER A 29 -14.19 -0.16 5.62
CA SER A 29 -15.26 0.81 5.88
C SER A 29 -16.34 0.20 6.76
N SER A 30 -16.96 1.03 7.59
CA SER A 30 -18.15 0.69 8.35
C SER A 30 -19.25 1.74 8.11
N PRO A 31 -20.51 1.48 8.51
CA PRO A 31 -21.57 2.49 8.44
C PRO A 31 -21.21 3.81 9.14
N GLU A 32 -20.40 3.74 10.20
CA GLU A 32 -19.96 4.88 11.00
C GLU A 32 -18.77 5.61 10.37
N ARG A 33 -18.01 4.96 9.49
CA ARG A 33 -16.82 5.54 8.88
C ARG A 33 -16.48 4.92 7.53
N LEU A 34 -16.46 5.76 6.50
CA LEU A 34 -15.93 5.43 5.19
C LEU A 34 -14.40 5.59 5.17
N ILE A 35 -13.74 4.62 4.55
CA ILE A 35 -12.29 4.60 4.32
C ILE A 35 -12.03 4.79 2.83
N SER A 36 -11.21 5.80 2.50
CA SER A 36 -10.80 6.05 1.12
C SER A 36 -9.64 5.15 0.68
N LYS A 37 -9.48 4.93 -0.63
CA LYS A 37 -8.29 4.25 -1.19
C LYS A 37 -6.99 4.89 -0.71
N SER A 38 -6.93 6.23 -0.63
CA SER A 38 -5.75 6.93 -0.11
C SER A 38 -5.49 6.71 1.38
N GLU A 39 -6.52 6.42 2.18
CA GLU A 39 -6.33 5.96 3.57
C GLU A 39 -5.77 4.54 3.62
N VAL A 40 -6.24 3.65 2.75
CA VAL A 40 -5.70 2.29 2.61
C VAL A 40 -4.20 2.35 2.27
N VAL A 41 -3.82 3.18 1.28
CA VAL A 41 -2.41 3.35 0.90
C VAL A 41 -1.56 3.85 2.08
N ARG A 42 -2.06 4.84 2.85
CA ARG A 42 -1.35 5.33 4.04
C ARG A 42 -1.20 4.26 5.11
N LEU A 43 -2.25 3.49 5.36
CA LEU A 43 -2.23 2.38 6.31
C LEU A 43 -1.23 1.30 5.88
N ALA A 44 -1.20 0.94 4.60
CA ALA A 44 -0.27 -0.03 4.05
C ALA A 44 1.19 0.42 4.21
N ILE A 45 1.49 1.69 3.92
CA ILE A 45 2.84 2.26 4.12
C ILE A 45 3.25 2.15 5.60
N GLU A 46 2.37 2.54 6.52
CA GLU A 46 2.67 2.46 7.96
C GLU A 46 2.86 1.02 8.43
N LYS A 47 2.03 0.09 7.93
CA LYS A 47 2.13 -1.33 8.27
C LYS A 47 3.45 -1.93 7.80
N ILE A 48 3.82 -1.73 6.54
CA ILE A 48 5.09 -2.19 5.97
C ILE A 48 6.27 -1.57 6.73
N ALA A 49 6.21 -0.26 7.04
CA ALA A 49 7.28 0.40 7.77
C ALA A 49 7.47 -0.14 9.21
N ARG A 50 6.37 -0.47 9.91
CA ARG A 50 6.43 -1.11 11.24
C ARG A 50 7.01 -2.51 11.14
N GLU A 51 6.50 -3.30 10.20
CA GLU A 51 6.97 -4.64 9.91
C GLU A 51 8.50 -4.63 9.66
N LEU A 52 9.00 -3.74 8.80
CA LEU A 52 10.44 -3.61 8.53
C LEU A 52 11.25 -3.03 9.71
N GLY A 53 10.69 -2.10 10.48
CA GLY A 53 11.39 -1.38 11.55
C GLY A 53 11.50 -2.15 12.87
N GLU A 54 10.59 -3.09 13.15
CA GLU A 54 10.55 -3.87 14.39
C GLU A 54 11.55 -5.06 14.40
N GLY A 55 12.45 -5.15 13.41
CA GLY A 55 13.56 -6.10 13.41
C GLY A 55 13.18 -7.58 13.22
N GLN A 56 11.89 -7.88 12.98
CA GLN A 56 11.40 -9.25 12.79
C GLN A 56 11.63 -9.81 11.37
N LEU A 57 12.33 -9.07 10.50
CA LEU A 57 11.95 -9.09 9.09
C LEU A 57 13.10 -8.98 8.07
N THR A 58 14.28 -9.51 8.38
CA THR A 58 15.28 -9.81 7.32
C THR A 58 14.74 -10.84 6.31
N GLY A 59 13.75 -11.66 6.71
CA GLY A 59 13.14 -12.70 5.87
C GLY A 59 12.08 -12.23 4.86
N HIS A 60 11.21 -11.26 5.19
CA HIS A 60 10.14 -10.87 4.24
C HIS A 60 10.52 -9.73 3.29
N ILE A 61 11.71 -9.15 3.40
CA ILE A 61 12.21 -8.25 2.36
C ILE A 61 12.29 -8.97 1.01
N GLU A 62 12.70 -10.24 1.01
CA GLU A 62 12.73 -11.04 -0.22
C GLU A 62 11.33 -11.37 -0.73
N GLU A 63 10.37 -11.61 0.17
CA GLU A 63 8.96 -11.82 -0.19
C GLU A 63 8.34 -10.58 -0.83
N TYR A 64 8.50 -9.40 -0.23
CA TYR A 64 8.01 -8.16 -0.83
C TYR A 64 8.69 -7.85 -2.18
N ARG A 65 9.99 -8.16 -2.31
CA ARG A 65 10.70 -8.04 -3.59
C ARG A 65 10.16 -9.02 -4.64
N ALA A 66 9.82 -10.25 -4.25
CA ALA A 66 9.24 -11.22 -5.16
C ALA A 66 7.86 -10.77 -5.66
N ILE A 67 7.02 -10.22 -4.77
CA ILE A 67 5.71 -9.65 -5.13
C ILE A 67 5.88 -8.53 -6.17
N LEU A 68 6.77 -7.56 -5.90
CA LEU A 68 7.02 -6.46 -6.84
C LEU A 68 7.69 -6.92 -8.14
N GLY A 69 8.55 -7.93 -8.08
CA GLY A 69 9.27 -8.48 -9.25
C GLY A 69 8.37 -9.26 -10.21
N ASN A 70 7.28 -9.85 -9.70
CA ASN A 70 6.34 -10.63 -10.51
C ASN A 70 5.37 -9.74 -11.32
N GLU A 71 5.04 -8.55 -10.81
CA GLU A 71 4.21 -7.58 -11.54
C GLU A 71 4.99 -6.82 -12.62
N GLY A 72 6.31 -6.66 -12.47
CA GLY A 72 7.15 -5.97 -13.45
C GLY A 72 7.46 -6.76 -14.74
N SER A 73 7.20 -8.07 -14.76
CA SER A 73 7.44 -8.94 -15.92
C SER A 73 6.25 -9.03 -16.89
N GLU A 74 5.08 -8.49 -16.52
CA GLU A 74 3.86 -8.56 -17.35
C GLU A 74 3.64 -7.30 -18.22
N GLU A 75 4.51 -6.28 -18.13
CA GLU A 75 4.44 -5.05 -18.94
C GLU A 75 5.40 -5.02 -20.15
N GLU A 76 6.18 -6.09 -20.40
CA GLU A 76 7.03 -6.24 -21.59
C GLU A 76 6.53 -7.40 -22.48
N ASP A 77 5.42 -7.21 -23.20
CA ASP A 77 5.10 -7.95 -24.45
C ASP A 77 4.10 -7.17 -25.34
#